data_AF-A0A1Z9N8E8-F1
#
_entry.id   AF-A0A1Z9N8E8-F1
#
_cell.length_a   1.000
_cell.length_b   1.000
_cell.length_c   1.000
_cell.angle_alpha   90.00
_cell.angle_beta   90.00
_cell.angle_gamma   90.00
#
_symmetry.space_group_name_H-M   'P 1'
#
loop_
_entity.id
_entity.type
_entity.pdbx_description
1 polymer ?
#
loop_
_entity_poly.entity_id
_entity_poly.type
_entity_poly.pdbx_seq_one_letter_code
_entity_poly.pdbx_strand_id
1 'polypeptide(L)'
;MKKILLLIVCSVFSISCDSNSVSMTNYEKNVGTAKKFYQSFSDKNLQEMRGFVTEDYTWSPPPTGVDSLDIDTWYQAMKGFNSAYDNIELTKQLYFAGLDEKQKPNGDVRVYGTWTSLNAKTKKPVEMDYYAVLFFNDDGKIHHQTEWYNTTDLDKNSLVDVVALIPLKKGYKVWYKGFMSDKKNRERFCDESRTLVQRDVKNPNMVSVYLFDVDMSELGAMMADPNFEKFAISLGEDLANKKVYILKSL
;
A
#
# COMPACT_ATOMS: atom_id res chain seq x y z
N MET A 1 -28.74 -64.11 -50.12
CA MET A 1 -29.32 -63.03 -49.29
C MET A 1 -29.70 -63.59 -47.92
N LYS A 2 -28.94 -63.27 -46.86
CA LYS A 2 -29.42 -63.15 -45.46
C LYS A 2 -28.22 -62.98 -44.49
N LYS A 3 -28.16 -61.77 -43.93
CA LYS A 3 -27.73 -61.38 -42.57
C LYS A 3 -26.25 -61.61 -42.19
N ILE A 4 -25.43 -60.61 -42.52
CA ILE A 4 -24.19 -60.31 -41.79
C ILE A 4 -24.58 -59.74 -40.43
N LEU A 5 -24.14 -60.41 -39.36
CA LEU A 5 -24.30 -59.99 -37.98
C LEU A 5 -23.29 -58.86 -37.70
N LEU A 6 -23.73 -57.60 -37.80
CA LEU A 6 -22.94 -56.43 -37.43
C LEU A 6 -23.06 -56.23 -35.91
N LEU A 7 -22.03 -56.62 -35.17
CA LEU A 7 -21.86 -56.28 -33.75
C LEU A 7 -21.66 -54.77 -33.64
N ILE A 8 -22.73 -54.05 -33.30
CA ILE A 8 -22.65 -52.69 -32.74
C ILE A 8 -22.00 -52.84 -31.37
N VAL A 9 -20.68 -52.59 -31.33
CA VAL A 9 -20.01 -52.18 -30.11
C VAL A 9 -20.40 -50.72 -29.89
N CYS A 10 -21.50 -50.52 -29.18
CA CYS A 10 -21.74 -49.29 -28.44
C CYS A 10 -20.68 -49.23 -27.34
N SER A 11 -19.47 -48.81 -27.71
CA SER A 11 -18.51 -48.27 -26.75
C SER A 11 -19.11 -46.96 -26.25
N VAL A 12 -19.87 -47.08 -25.17
CA VAL A 12 -20.20 -46.01 -24.25
C VAL A 12 -18.88 -45.29 -23.97
N PHE A 13 -18.70 -44.12 -24.58
CA PHE A 13 -17.70 -43.17 -24.13
C PHE A 13 -18.10 -42.77 -22.72
N SER A 14 -17.57 -43.48 -21.74
CA SER A 14 -17.52 -43.03 -20.36
C SER A 14 -16.70 -41.75 -20.37
N ILE A 15 -17.36 -40.60 -20.51
CA ILE A 15 -16.78 -39.32 -20.12
C ILE A 15 -16.67 -39.41 -18.61
N SER A 16 -15.57 -39.98 -18.11
CA SER A 16 -15.17 -39.80 -16.73
C SER A 16 -14.94 -38.30 -16.59
N CYS A 17 -15.88 -37.62 -15.93
CA CYS A 17 -15.69 -36.26 -15.49
C CYS A 17 -14.54 -36.33 -14.47
N ASP A 18 -13.31 -36.10 -14.92
CA ASP A 18 -12.16 -36.02 -14.03
C ASP A 18 -12.38 -34.81 -13.13
N SER A 19 -12.40 -35.02 -11.82
CA SER A 19 -12.45 -33.93 -10.84
C SER A 19 -11.45 -32.80 -11.13
N ASN A 20 -10.29 -33.12 -11.73
CA ASN A 20 -9.31 -32.11 -12.14
C ASN A 20 -9.85 -31.18 -13.25
N SER A 21 -10.67 -31.67 -14.18
CA SER A 21 -11.23 -30.83 -15.25
C SER A 21 -12.31 -29.89 -14.73
N VAL A 22 -13.11 -30.32 -13.75
CA VAL A 22 -14.12 -29.47 -13.10
C VAL A 22 -13.45 -28.38 -12.27
N SER A 23 -12.46 -28.71 -11.43
CA SER A 23 -11.75 -27.71 -10.63
C SER A 23 -11.00 -26.69 -11.48
N MET A 24 -10.42 -27.12 -12.60
CA MET A 24 -9.78 -26.20 -13.55
C MET A 24 -10.79 -25.29 -14.26
N THR A 25 -11.98 -25.81 -14.59
CA THR A 25 -13.08 -25.01 -15.15
C THR A 25 -13.54 -23.95 -14.14
N ASN A 26 -13.70 -24.33 -12.87
CA ASN A 26 -14.06 -23.40 -11.79
C ASN A 26 -12.98 -22.34 -11.60
N TYR A 27 -11.70 -22.73 -11.61
CA TYR A 27 -10.58 -21.81 -11.56
C TYR A 27 -10.65 -20.76 -12.69
N GLU A 28 -10.83 -21.18 -13.95
CA GLU A 28 -10.93 -20.26 -15.09
C GLU A 28 -12.09 -19.27 -14.95
N LYS A 29 -13.25 -19.74 -14.50
CA LYS A 29 -14.40 -18.87 -14.16
C LYS A 29 -14.05 -17.88 -13.06
N ASN A 30 -13.43 -18.36 -11.98
CA ASN A 30 -13.10 -17.57 -10.80
C ASN A 30 -11.99 -16.54 -11.05
N VAL A 31 -11.06 -16.79 -11.99
CA VAL A 31 -10.12 -15.78 -12.50
C VAL A 31 -10.88 -14.60 -13.11
N GLY A 32 -11.99 -14.85 -13.81
CA GLY A 32 -12.88 -13.80 -14.33
C GLY A 32 -13.46 -12.93 -13.22
N THR A 33 -13.92 -13.53 -12.12
CA THR A 33 -14.38 -12.79 -10.93
C THR A 33 -13.24 -12.00 -10.28
N ALA A 34 -12.07 -12.61 -10.08
CA ALA A 34 -10.91 -11.97 -9.47
C ALA A 34 -10.47 -10.72 -10.25
N LYS A 35 -10.41 -10.80 -11.58
CA LYS A 35 -10.07 -9.65 -12.44
C LYS A 35 -11.05 -8.49 -12.25
N LYS A 36 -12.35 -8.76 -12.20
CA LYS A 36 -13.37 -7.73 -11.98
C LYS A 36 -13.28 -7.14 -10.57
N PHE A 37 -13.07 -7.98 -9.56
CA PHE A 37 -12.88 -7.55 -8.17
C PHE A 37 -11.73 -6.53 -8.03
N TYR A 38 -10.55 -6.83 -8.58
CA TYR A 38 -9.42 -5.90 -8.55
C TYR A 38 -9.60 -4.68 -9.46
N GLN A 39 -10.27 -4.84 -10.61
CA GLN A 39 -10.61 -3.71 -11.47
C GLN A 39 -11.57 -2.74 -10.76
N SER A 40 -12.61 -3.23 -10.09
CA SER A 40 -13.53 -2.39 -9.32
C SER A 40 -12.83 -1.63 -8.19
N PHE A 41 -11.79 -2.19 -7.57
CA PHE A 41 -10.96 -1.45 -6.62
C PHE A 41 -10.17 -0.32 -7.31
N SER A 42 -9.52 -0.64 -8.43
CA SER A 42 -8.75 0.31 -9.26
C SER A 42 -9.64 1.49 -9.71
N ASP A 43 -10.88 1.20 -10.11
CA ASP A 43 -11.90 2.17 -10.54
C ASP A 43 -12.55 2.92 -9.36
N LYS A 44 -12.13 2.64 -8.13
CA LYS A 44 -12.73 3.11 -6.86
C LYS A 44 -14.22 2.78 -6.72
N ASN A 45 -14.74 1.79 -7.45
CA ASN A 45 -16.11 1.31 -7.38
C ASN A 45 -16.27 0.21 -6.30
N LEU A 46 -16.20 0.62 -5.03
CA LEU A 46 -16.24 -0.33 -3.91
C LEU A 46 -17.58 -1.08 -3.79
N GLN A 47 -18.68 -0.48 -4.23
CA GLN A 47 -19.99 -1.16 -4.22
C GLN A 47 -19.99 -2.37 -5.16
N GLU A 48 -19.43 -2.21 -6.36
CA GLU A 48 -19.26 -3.33 -7.30
C GLU A 48 -18.26 -4.36 -6.76
N MET A 49 -17.13 -3.90 -6.19
CA MET A 49 -16.15 -4.79 -5.54
C MET A 49 -16.81 -5.67 -4.47
N ARG A 50 -17.65 -5.10 -3.60
CA ARG A 50 -18.42 -5.82 -2.57
C ARG A 50 -19.42 -6.81 -3.17
N GLY A 51 -19.89 -6.61 -4.41
CA GLY A 51 -20.78 -7.53 -5.10
C GLY A 51 -20.15 -8.89 -5.44
N PHE A 52 -18.82 -8.96 -5.52
CA PHE A 52 -18.08 -10.20 -5.84
C PHE A 52 -17.76 -11.07 -4.63
N VAL A 53 -18.02 -10.58 -3.40
CA VAL A 53 -17.80 -11.34 -2.17
C VAL A 53 -19.12 -11.88 -1.59
N THR A 54 -19.04 -12.87 -0.71
CA THR A 54 -20.20 -13.39 0.04
C THR A 54 -20.58 -12.45 1.19
N GLU A 55 -21.78 -12.62 1.76
CA GLU A 55 -22.24 -11.78 2.89
C GLU A 55 -21.44 -12.04 4.17
N ASP A 56 -20.95 -13.26 4.34
CA ASP A 56 -20.10 -13.73 5.44
C ASP A 56 -18.60 -13.68 5.11
N TYR A 57 -18.21 -12.89 4.12
CA TYR A 57 -16.82 -12.75 3.70
C TYR A 57 -15.90 -12.35 4.85
N THR A 58 -14.71 -12.95 4.87
CA THR A 58 -13.65 -12.65 5.84
C THR A 58 -12.33 -12.32 5.13
N TRP A 59 -11.56 -11.42 5.73
CA TRP A 59 -10.28 -10.92 5.19
C TRP A 59 -9.15 -11.09 6.20
N SER A 60 -8.09 -11.79 5.80
CA SER A 60 -6.85 -11.90 6.55
C SER A 60 -5.83 -10.89 6.01
N PRO A 61 -5.61 -9.76 6.71
CA PRO A 61 -4.71 -8.71 6.26
C PRO A 61 -3.23 -9.10 6.43
N PRO A 62 -2.27 -8.33 5.89
CA PRO A 62 -0.85 -8.66 5.97
C PRO A 62 -0.20 -8.71 7.37
N PRO A 63 -0.60 -7.87 8.37
CA PRO A 63 0.04 -7.90 9.68
C PRO A 63 -0.08 -9.27 10.34
N THR A 64 1.03 -9.77 10.90
CA THR A 64 1.05 -11.05 11.61
C THR A 64 0.31 -10.95 12.95
N GLY A 65 -0.34 -12.04 13.35
CA GLY A 65 -1.05 -12.11 14.64
C GLY A 65 -2.38 -11.36 14.68
N VAL A 66 -2.91 -10.95 13.52
CA VAL A 66 -4.26 -10.39 13.38
C VAL A 66 -5.20 -11.50 12.88
N ASP A 67 -6.30 -11.71 13.60
CA ASP A 67 -7.37 -12.62 13.17
C ASP A 67 -8.03 -12.10 11.89
N SER A 68 -8.70 -12.99 11.15
CA SER A 68 -9.48 -12.58 9.99
C SER A 68 -10.57 -11.57 10.40
N LEU A 69 -10.66 -10.49 9.63
CA LEU A 69 -11.56 -9.37 9.84
C LEU A 69 -12.84 -9.56 9.03
N ASP A 70 -13.93 -8.96 9.50
CA ASP A 70 -15.22 -9.02 8.81
C ASP A 70 -15.30 -8.12 7.56
N ILE A 71 -16.34 -8.34 6.77
CA ILE A 71 -16.62 -7.61 5.53
C ILE A 71 -16.71 -6.09 5.73
N ASP A 72 -17.25 -5.61 6.85
CA ASP A 72 -17.41 -4.17 7.07
C ASP A 72 -16.06 -3.52 7.40
N THR A 73 -15.22 -4.19 8.19
CA THR A 73 -13.83 -3.76 8.47
C THR A 73 -13.00 -3.73 7.20
N TRP A 74 -13.05 -4.78 6.39
CA TRP A 74 -12.42 -4.81 5.06
C TRP A 74 -12.90 -3.66 4.17
N TYR A 75 -14.22 -3.42 4.11
CA TYR A 75 -14.79 -2.37 3.28
C TYR A 75 -14.35 -0.96 3.72
N GLN A 76 -14.20 -0.71 5.03
CA GLN A 76 -13.64 0.53 5.54
C GLN A 76 -12.15 0.68 5.22
N ALA A 77 -11.37 -0.40 5.29
CA ALA A 77 -9.97 -0.38 4.87
C ALA A 77 -9.84 0.00 3.38
N MET A 78 -10.66 -0.58 2.50
CA MET A 78 -10.69 -0.23 1.07
C MET A 78 -11.03 1.25 0.82
N LYS A 79 -11.95 1.83 1.61
CA LYS A 79 -12.21 3.29 1.57
C LYS A 79 -10.99 4.11 2.00
N GLY A 80 -10.30 3.66 3.03
CA GLY A 80 -9.04 4.26 3.49
C GLY A 80 -8.02 4.31 2.37
N PHE A 81 -7.76 3.19 1.71
CA PHE A 81 -6.85 3.13 0.55
C PHE A 81 -7.31 4.03 -0.60
N ASN A 82 -8.59 3.99 -0.98
CA ASN A 82 -9.13 4.88 -2.03
C ASN A 82 -9.03 6.37 -1.70
N SER A 83 -8.96 6.73 -0.42
CA SER A 83 -8.77 8.12 0.02
C SER A 83 -7.30 8.51 0.07
N ALA A 84 -6.42 7.55 0.39
CA ALA A 84 -4.99 7.77 0.53
C ALA A 84 -4.24 7.78 -0.82
N TYR A 85 -4.79 7.13 -1.84
CA TYR A 85 -4.13 6.94 -3.13
C TYR A 85 -5.02 7.31 -4.33
N ASP A 86 -4.41 7.88 -5.36
CA ASP A 86 -5.01 8.19 -6.66
C ASP A 86 -4.41 7.30 -7.76
N ASN A 87 -5.09 7.19 -8.91
CA ASN A 87 -4.65 6.40 -10.06
C ASN A 87 -4.19 4.98 -9.69
N ILE A 88 -5.04 4.28 -8.93
CA ILE A 88 -4.75 2.95 -8.40
C ILE A 88 -4.88 1.92 -9.52
N GLU A 89 -3.82 1.18 -9.80
CA GLU A 89 -3.81 0.12 -10.81
C GLU A 89 -3.06 -1.11 -10.30
N LEU A 90 -3.59 -2.31 -10.52
CA LEU A 90 -2.84 -3.54 -10.33
C LEU A 90 -2.12 -3.90 -11.63
N THR A 91 -0.81 -3.85 -11.64
CA THR A 91 0.01 -4.16 -12.84
C THR A 91 0.72 -5.51 -12.68
N LYS A 92 1.28 -6.03 -13.78
CA LYS A 92 2.02 -7.31 -13.80
C LYS A 92 1.23 -8.49 -13.21
N GLN A 93 -0.08 -8.48 -13.45
CA GLN A 93 -1.01 -9.44 -12.87
C GLN A 93 -0.70 -10.86 -13.33
N LEU A 94 -0.53 -11.77 -12.38
CA LEU A 94 -0.50 -13.20 -12.62
C LEU A 94 -1.60 -13.85 -11.80
N TYR A 95 -2.36 -14.72 -12.45
CA TYR A 95 -3.40 -15.52 -11.83
C TYR A 95 -2.98 -16.98 -11.94
N PHE A 96 -2.90 -17.67 -10.80
CA PHE A 96 -2.57 -19.09 -10.74
C PHE A 96 -3.64 -19.85 -9.96
N ALA A 97 -3.81 -21.13 -10.28
CA ALA A 97 -4.72 -21.98 -9.52
C ALA A 97 -4.25 -22.12 -8.06
N GLY A 98 -5.20 -22.02 -7.13
CA GLY A 98 -5.06 -22.57 -5.79
C GLY A 98 -4.96 -24.09 -5.85
N LEU A 99 -4.27 -24.68 -4.87
CA LEU A 99 -4.00 -26.10 -4.84
C LEU A 99 -4.46 -26.70 -3.51
N ASP A 100 -4.99 -27.91 -3.57
CA ASP A 100 -5.26 -28.73 -2.39
C ASP A 100 -3.96 -29.35 -1.82
N GLU A 101 -4.07 -30.08 -0.71
CA GLU A 101 -2.95 -30.77 -0.06
C GLU A 101 -2.23 -31.78 -0.97
N LYS A 102 -2.91 -32.26 -2.02
CA LYS A 102 -2.37 -33.21 -3.00
C LYS A 102 -1.82 -32.51 -4.25
N GLN A 103 -1.65 -31.19 -4.20
CA GLN A 103 -1.16 -30.36 -5.30
C GLN A 103 -2.08 -30.37 -6.53
N LYS A 104 -3.39 -30.56 -6.33
CA LYS A 104 -4.39 -30.48 -7.40
C LYS A 104 -5.15 -29.15 -7.36
N PRO A 105 -5.55 -28.59 -8.51
CA PRO A 105 -6.39 -27.41 -8.55
C PRO A 105 -7.68 -27.58 -7.73
N ASN A 106 -8.00 -26.59 -6.91
CA ASN A 106 -9.19 -26.61 -6.04
C ASN A 106 -10.26 -25.56 -6.44
N GLY A 107 -10.01 -24.77 -7.49
CA GLY A 107 -10.90 -23.71 -7.96
C GLY A 107 -10.60 -22.32 -7.39
N ASP A 108 -9.74 -22.22 -6.37
CA ASP A 108 -9.30 -20.95 -5.80
C ASP A 108 -8.29 -20.25 -6.71
N VAL A 109 -8.05 -18.96 -6.45
CA VAL A 109 -7.17 -18.13 -7.28
C VAL A 109 -6.09 -17.48 -6.43
N ARG A 110 -4.83 -17.76 -6.76
CA ARG A 110 -3.66 -17.03 -6.29
C ARG A 110 -3.39 -15.86 -7.23
N VAL A 111 -3.23 -14.67 -6.67
CA VAL A 111 -3.04 -13.43 -7.43
C VAL A 111 -1.72 -12.81 -7.03
N TYR A 112 -0.92 -12.46 -8.04
CA TYR A 112 0.32 -11.71 -7.89
C TYR A 112 0.24 -10.46 -8.74
N GLY A 113 0.90 -9.41 -8.30
CA GLY A 113 1.07 -8.19 -9.09
C GLY A 113 1.78 -7.11 -8.30
N THR A 114 1.81 -5.92 -8.88
CA THR A 114 2.31 -4.72 -8.22
C THR A 114 1.20 -3.67 -8.28
N TRP A 115 0.72 -3.21 -7.13
CA TRP A 115 -0.12 -2.02 -7.07
C TRP A 115 0.73 -0.80 -7.38
N THR A 116 0.33 -0.03 -8.38
CA THR A 116 0.91 1.28 -8.71
C THR A 116 -0.13 2.35 -8.45
N SER A 117 0.27 3.43 -7.81
CA SER A 117 -0.63 4.54 -7.48
C SER A 117 0.14 5.85 -7.30
N LEU A 118 -0.58 6.94 -7.07
CA LEU A 118 -0.03 8.20 -6.58
C LEU A 118 -0.51 8.44 -5.14
N ASN A 119 0.38 8.87 -4.25
CA ASN A 119 -0.05 9.37 -2.95
C ASN A 119 -1.00 10.57 -3.15
N ALA A 120 -2.18 10.54 -2.53
CA ALA A 120 -3.22 11.55 -2.78
C ALA A 120 -2.82 12.97 -2.33
N LYS A 121 -1.90 13.11 -1.38
CA LYS A 121 -1.38 14.42 -0.93
C LYS A 121 -0.20 14.89 -1.77
N THR A 122 0.86 14.07 -1.85
CA THR A 122 2.13 14.49 -2.48
C THR A 122 2.14 14.33 -4.00
N LYS A 123 1.18 13.58 -4.56
CA LYS A 123 1.07 13.21 -5.98
C LYS A 123 2.28 12.44 -6.50
N LYS A 124 3.11 11.90 -5.60
CA LYS A 124 4.29 11.10 -5.92
C LYS A 124 3.93 9.62 -6.05
N PRO A 125 4.65 8.86 -6.89
CA PRO A 125 4.35 7.46 -7.14
C PRO A 125 4.55 6.60 -5.90
N VAL A 126 3.68 5.61 -5.72
CA VAL A 126 3.76 4.58 -4.69
C VAL A 126 3.58 3.23 -5.38
N GLU A 127 4.50 2.31 -5.10
CA GLU A 127 4.48 0.94 -5.63
C GLU A 127 4.52 -0.05 -4.48
N MET A 128 3.68 -1.08 -4.55
CA MET A 128 3.61 -2.14 -3.55
C MET A 128 3.43 -3.49 -4.24
N ASP A 129 4.42 -4.37 -4.06
CA ASP A 129 4.28 -5.76 -4.50
C ASP A 129 3.24 -6.48 -3.66
N TYR A 130 2.42 -7.27 -4.33
CA TYR A 130 1.18 -7.81 -3.77
C TYR A 130 1.02 -9.29 -4.11
N TYR A 131 0.66 -10.05 -3.10
CA TYR A 131 0.24 -11.44 -3.22
C TYR A 131 -1.04 -11.67 -2.44
N ALA A 132 -1.98 -12.42 -3.00
CA ALA A 132 -3.17 -12.84 -2.30
C ALA A 132 -3.65 -14.23 -2.74
N VAL A 133 -4.40 -14.88 -1.86
CA VAL A 133 -5.23 -16.04 -2.20
C VAL A 133 -6.69 -15.65 -2.01
N LEU A 134 -7.49 -15.87 -3.05
CA LEU A 134 -8.94 -15.68 -3.06
C LEU A 134 -9.61 -17.05 -3.03
N PHE A 135 -10.44 -17.29 -2.01
CA PHE A 135 -11.16 -18.54 -1.82
C PHE A 135 -12.61 -18.40 -2.26
N PHE A 136 -13.08 -19.32 -3.10
CA PHE A 136 -14.36 -19.20 -3.79
C PHE A 136 -15.37 -20.25 -3.34
N ASN A 137 -16.64 -19.84 -3.28
CA ASN A 137 -17.76 -20.77 -3.14
C ASN A 137 -18.21 -21.32 -4.51
N ASP A 138 -19.17 -22.25 -4.52
CA ASP A 138 -19.68 -22.87 -5.75
C ASP A 138 -20.33 -21.87 -6.73
N ASP A 139 -20.85 -20.75 -6.22
CA ASP A 139 -21.42 -19.68 -7.05
C ASP A 139 -20.33 -18.88 -7.80
N GLY A 140 -19.06 -18.99 -7.38
CA GLY A 140 -17.94 -18.20 -7.89
C GLY A 140 -17.82 -16.83 -7.23
N LYS A 141 -18.34 -16.69 -6.00
CA LYS A 141 -18.10 -15.54 -5.12
C LYS A 141 -16.95 -15.81 -4.16
N ILE A 142 -16.22 -14.77 -3.79
CA ILE A 142 -15.11 -14.85 -2.85
C ILE A 142 -15.67 -14.88 -1.43
N HIS A 143 -15.40 -15.93 -0.66
CA HIS A 143 -15.83 -16.03 0.74
C HIS A 143 -14.69 -15.76 1.73
N HIS A 144 -13.44 -15.89 1.29
CA HIS A 144 -12.28 -15.55 2.09
C HIS A 144 -11.16 -14.97 1.22
N GLN A 145 -10.35 -14.11 1.79
CA GLN A 145 -9.14 -13.60 1.18
C GLN A 145 -8.02 -13.54 2.20
N THR A 146 -6.82 -13.94 1.79
CA THR A 146 -5.59 -13.69 2.55
C THR A 146 -4.62 -12.88 1.70
N GLU A 147 -4.02 -11.84 2.27
CA GLU A 147 -3.10 -10.93 1.58
C GLU A 147 -1.72 -10.90 2.23
N TRP A 148 -0.70 -10.69 1.40
CA TRP A 148 0.66 -10.40 1.81
C TRP A 148 1.22 -9.28 0.95
N TYR A 149 1.68 -8.25 1.64
CA TYR A 149 2.46 -7.15 1.09
C TYR A 149 3.23 -6.49 2.22
N ASN A 150 4.23 -5.68 1.89
CA ASN A 150 5.00 -4.94 2.87
C ASN A 150 4.33 -3.58 3.13
N THR A 151 3.77 -3.37 4.32
CA THR A 151 3.07 -2.13 4.67
C THR A 151 3.98 -0.90 4.60
N THR A 152 5.29 -1.05 4.76
CA THR A 152 6.22 0.09 4.63
C THR A 152 6.34 0.62 3.20
N ASP A 153 5.94 -0.16 2.19
CA ASP A 153 5.90 0.31 0.81
C ASP A 153 4.81 1.37 0.61
N LEU A 154 3.70 1.28 1.37
CA LEU A 154 2.60 2.24 1.35
C LEU A 154 2.98 3.60 1.91
N ASP A 155 3.96 3.64 2.83
CA ASP A 155 4.45 4.86 3.47
C ASP A 155 5.46 5.63 2.58
N LYS A 156 5.95 5.02 1.50
CA LYS A 156 6.87 5.68 0.57
C LYS A 156 6.21 6.93 -0.01
N ASN A 157 6.98 8.03 -0.05
CA ASN A 157 6.54 9.33 -0.56
C ASN A 157 5.32 9.93 0.16
N SER A 158 4.98 9.44 1.36
CA SER A 158 4.03 10.09 2.25
C SER A 158 4.66 11.32 2.92
N LEU A 159 3.80 12.20 3.45
CA LEU A 159 4.23 13.29 4.31
C LEU A 159 4.49 12.74 5.72
N VAL A 160 5.55 13.21 6.37
CA VAL A 160 5.93 12.77 7.72
C VAL A 160 6.15 13.95 8.64
N ASP A 161 6.01 13.74 9.95
CA ASP A 161 6.40 14.77 10.92
C ASP A 161 7.86 14.59 11.29
N VAL A 162 8.60 15.70 11.45
CA VAL A 162 10.03 15.66 11.80
C VAL A 162 10.36 16.62 12.93
N VAL A 163 11.38 16.26 13.70
CA VAL A 163 12.02 17.16 14.65
C VAL A 163 13.50 17.31 14.33
N ALA A 164 13.94 18.56 14.18
CA ALA A 164 15.34 18.91 14.07
C ALA A 164 15.86 19.42 15.42
N LEU A 165 16.89 18.78 15.96
CA LEU A 165 17.63 19.24 17.12
C LEU A 165 18.89 19.98 16.63
N ILE A 166 19.00 21.26 16.97
CA ILE A 166 19.99 22.18 16.38
C ILE A 166 20.80 22.83 17.49
N PRO A 167 22.08 22.47 17.64
CA PRO A 167 23.02 23.21 18.47
C PRO A 167 23.44 24.52 17.79
N LEU A 168 23.61 25.57 18.57
CA LEU A 168 23.87 26.93 18.10
C LEU A 168 25.23 27.46 18.58
N LYS A 169 26.00 28.05 17.66
CA LYS A 169 27.30 28.69 17.92
C LYS A 169 27.20 30.22 18.07
N LYS A 170 26.12 30.83 17.57
CA LYS A 170 25.89 32.30 17.60
C LYS A 170 24.70 32.72 18.47
N GLY A 171 24.12 31.78 19.22
CA GLY A 171 23.01 32.02 20.15
C GLY A 171 21.63 32.13 19.50
N TYR A 172 20.60 31.88 20.31
CA TYR A 172 19.19 31.78 19.88
C TYR A 172 18.68 33.02 19.13
N LYS A 173 19.00 34.24 19.59
CA LYS A 173 18.42 35.46 19.01
C LYS A 173 18.85 35.69 17.56
N VAL A 174 20.11 35.40 17.24
CA VAL A 174 20.65 35.51 15.88
C VAL A 174 20.01 34.46 14.99
N TRP A 175 20.02 33.20 15.46
CA TRP A 175 19.43 32.08 14.74
C TRP A 175 17.93 32.27 14.48
N TYR A 176 17.14 32.61 15.51
CA TYR A 176 15.68 32.75 15.39
C TYR A 176 15.28 33.83 14.40
N LYS A 177 15.95 34.99 14.40
CA LYS A 177 15.69 36.05 13.42
C LYS A 177 15.92 35.55 11.99
N GLY A 178 17.00 34.83 11.75
CA GLY A 178 17.32 34.26 10.43
C GLY A 178 16.37 33.14 10.03
N PHE A 179 16.14 32.18 10.92
CA PHE A 179 15.21 31.07 10.72
C PHE A 179 13.81 31.60 10.36
N MET A 180 13.27 32.57 11.10
CA MET A 180 11.96 33.14 10.81
C MET A 180 11.93 33.94 9.50
N SER A 181 13.06 34.51 9.07
CA SER A 181 13.13 35.20 7.77
C SER A 181 13.07 34.26 6.56
N ASP A 182 13.40 32.98 6.74
CA ASP A 182 13.42 31.95 5.69
C ASP A 182 12.11 31.13 5.60
N LYS A 183 11.02 31.67 6.15
CA LYS A 183 9.71 30.99 6.21
C LYS A 183 9.25 30.43 4.86
N LYS A 184 9.37 31.24 3.80
CA LYS A 184 8.93 30.88 2.44
C LYS A 184 9.65 29.66 1.87
N ASN A 185 10.88 29.42 2.28
CA ASN A 185 11.63 28.26 1.82
C ASN A 185 11.10 26.97 2.48
N ARG A 186 10.66 27.03 3.73
CA ARG A 186 10.06 25.91 4.44
C ARG A 186 8.66 25.54 3.97
N GLU A 187 7.86 26.54 3.59
CA GLU A 187 6.52 26.33 2.98
C GLU A 187 6.54 25.42 1.74
N ARG A 188 7.71 25.21 1.12
CA ARG A 188 7.88 24.31 -0.01
C ARG A 188 7.83 22.83 0.36
N PHE A 189 8.14 22.49 1.61
CA PHE A 189 8.32 21.11 2.02
C PHE A 189 7.63 20.74 3.34
N CYS A 190 7.00 21.67 4.05
CA CYS A 190 6.21 21.38 5.24
C CYS A 190 5.01 22.32 5.40
N ASP A 191 4.05 21.96 6.26
CA ASP A 191 3.04 22.88 6.75
C ASP A 191 3.66 23.85 7.76
N GLU A 192 4.17 24.95 7.24
CA GLU A 192 4.81 25.99 8.04
C GLU A 192 3.87 26.64 9.05
N SER A 193 2.54 26.63 8.84
CA SER A 193 1.59 27.18 9.80
C SER A 193 1.59 26.44 11.14
N ARG A 194 2.06 25.19 11.13
CA ARG A 194 2.17 24.31 12.30
C ARG A 194 3.59 24.22 12.86
N THR A 195 4.57 24.91 12.28
CA THR A 195 5.97 24.83 12.74
C THR A 195 6.11 25.29 14.20
N LEU A 196 6.73 24.46 15.03
CA LEU A 196 6.99 24.76 16.44
C LEU A 196 8.48 24.87 16.71
N VAL A 197 8.88 25.98 17.31
CA VAL A 197 10.25 26.21 17.75
C VAL A 197 10.29 26.21 19.27
N GLN A 198 11.12 25.35 19.84
CA GLN A 198 11.39 25.31 21.27
C GLN A 198 12.87 25.55 21.54
N ARG A 199 13.16 26.14 22.70
CA ARG A 199 14.53 26.34 23.19
C ARG A 199 14.69 25.57 24.48
N ASP A 200 15.78 24.83 24.60
CA ASP A 200 16.09 24.09 25.82
C ASP A 200 16.31 25.07 26.99
N VAL A 201 15.68 24.76 28.12
CA VAL A 201 15.72 25.59 29.34
C VAL A 201 17.05 25.47 30.10
N LYS A 202 17.76 24.35 29.94
CA LYS A 202 19.08 24.06 30.55
C LYS A 202 20.22 24.42 29.61
N ASN A 203 20.00 24.32 28.30
CA ASN A 203 20.98 24.69 27.29
C ASN A 203 20.42 25.73 26.31
N PRO A 204 20.60 27.05 26.55
CA PRO A 204 20.03 28.10 25.70
C PRO A 204 20.58 28.12 24.26
N ASN A 205 21.65 27.35 23.98
CA ASN A 205 22.23 27.15 22.65
C ASN A 205 21.74 25.84 21.98
N MET A 206 20.70 25.19 22.52
CA MET A 206 20.03 24.07 21.88
C MET A 206 18.58 24.46 21.56
N VAL A 207 18.16 24.21 20.32
CA VAL A 207 16.76 24.38 19.91
C VAL A 207 16.24 23.10 19.28
N SER A 208 14.93 22.88 19.40
CA SER A 208 14.20 21.89 18.63
C SER A 208 13.20 22.59 17.71
N VAL A 209 13.13 22.12 16.47
CA VAL A 209 12.18 22.59 15.46
C VAL A 209 11.34 21.41 15.03
N TYR A 210 10.04 21.48 15.30
CA TYR A 210 9.06 20.50 14.84
C TYR A 210 8.43 21.03 13.56
N LEU A 211 8.51 20.22 12.51
CA LEU A 211 7.92 20.48 11.21
C LEU A 211 6.92 19.37 10.92
N PHE A 212 5.77 19.74 10.39
CA PHE A 212 4.65 18.83 10.17
C PHE A 212 4.34 18.68 8.69
N ASP A 213 3.77 17.53 8.32
CA ASP A 213 3.42 17.22 6.93
C ASP A 213 4.62 17.45 5.99
N VAL A 214 5.78 16.92 6.36
CA VAL A 214 7.05 17.13 5.67
C VAL A 214 7.19 16.21 4.47
N ASP A 215 7.44 16.82 3.31
CA ASP A 215 7.90 16.14 2.12
C ASP A 215 9.42 15.92 2.21
N MET A 216 9.81 14.68 2.48
CA MET A 216 11.21 14.33 2.71
C MET A 216 12.10 14.50 1.48
N SER A 217 11.56 14.42 0.26
CA SER A 217 12.39 14.63 -0.93
C SER A 217 12.68 16.11 -1.15
N GLU A 218 11.69 16.98 -0.92
CA GLU A 218 11.89 18.43 -1.00
C GLU A 218 12.80 18.93 0.12
N LEU A 219 12.64 18.39 1.35
CA LEU A 219 13.58 18.66 2.45
C LEU A 219 14.99 18.21 2.09
N GLY A 220 15.16 17.01 1.53
CA GLY A 220 16.45 16.47 1.10
C GLY A 220 17.11 17.35 0.03
N ALA A 221 16.34 17.82 -0.95
CA ALA A 221 16.83 18.73 -1.99
C ALA A 221 17.30 20.07 -1.41
N MET A 222 16.56 20.65 -0.46
CA MET A 222 16.98 21.85 0.25
C MET A 222 18.26 21.62 1.06
N MET A 223 18.36 20.49 1.77
CA MET A 223 19.56 20.16 2.57
C MET A 223 20.81 19.94 1.72
N ALA A 224 20.64 19.53 0.45
CA ALA A 224 21.74 19.37 -0.50
C ALA A 224 22.17 20.69 -1.17
N ASP A 225 21.44 21.80 -1.00
CA ASP A 225 21.78 23.10 -1.60
C ASP A 225 22.93 23.78 -0.85
N PRO A 226 24.09 24.04 -1.51
CA PRO A 226 25.22 24.74 -0.87
C PRO A 226 24.88 26.15 -0.36
N ASN A 227 23.87 26.82 -0.93
CA ASN A 227 23.41 28.12 -0.46
C ASN A 227 22.65 27.99 0.86
N PHE A 228 21.85 26.93 1.02
CA PHE A 228 21.19 26.63 2.28
C PHE A 228 22.20 26.28 3.37
N GLU A 229 23.23 25.50 3.04
CA GLU A 229 24.33 25.19 3.97
C GLU A 229 25.01 26.48 4.46
N LYS A 230 25.41 27.36 3.53
CA LYS A 230 26.02 28.66 3.87
C LYS A 230 25.09 29.52 4.73
N PHE A 231 23.80 29.53 4.41
CA PHE A 231 22.79 30.24 5.18
C PHE A 231 22.72 29.71 6.61
N ALA A 232 22.55 28.39 6.81
CA ALA A 232 22.49 27.78 8.13
C ALA A 232 23.75 28.04 8.97
N ILE A 233 24.94 27.96 8.37
CA ILE A 233 26.21 28.33 9.03
C ILE A 233 26.23 29.81 9.40
N SER A 234 25.71 30.69 8.53
CA SER A 234 25.62 32.13 8.80
C SER A 234 24.77 32.42 10.04
N LEU A 235 23.68 31.65 10.25
CA LEU A 235 22.83 31.69 11.44
C LEU A 235 23.48 31.13 12.70
N GLY A 236 24.58 30.39 12.53
CA GLY A 236 25.31 29.75 13.61
C GLY A 236 24.82 28.35 13.95
N GLU A 237 24.18 27.62 13.03
CA GLU A 237 23.87 26.21 13.25
C GLU A 237 25.15 25.36 13.27
N ASP A 238 25.24 24.42 14.21
CA ASP A 238 26.29 23.41 14.23
C ASP A 238 25.87 22.18 13.42
N LEU A 239 26.04 22.25 12.10
CA LEU A 239 25.57 21.20 11.18
C LEU A 239 26.14 19.81 11.50
N ALA A 240 27.37 19.72 12.01
CA ALA A 240 27.99 18.45 12.38
C ALA A 240 27.28 17.74 13.55
N ASN A 241 26.61 18.50 14.42
CA ASN A 241 25.90 18.00 15.59
C ASN A 241 24.37 18.17 15.48
N LYS A 242 23.88 18.69 14.36
CA LYS A 242 22.45 18.79 14.05
C LYS A 242 21.90 17.38 13.79
N LYS A 243 20.75 17.06 14.38
CA LYS A 243 20.08 15.77 14.20
C LYS A 243 18.65 15.99 13.74
N VAL A 244 18.19 15.17 12.79
CA VAL A 244 16.81 15.19 12.30
C VAL A 244 16.22 13.81 12.53
N TYR A 245 15.04 13.77 13.14
CA TYR A 245 14.31 12.54 13.43
C TYR A 245 12.93 12.60 12.79
N ILE A 246 12.50 11.48 12.20
CA ILE A 246 11.11 11.28 11.79
C ILE A 246 10.31 10.87 13.03
N LEU A 247 9.22 11.58 13.30
CA LEU A 247 8.28 11.26 14.35
C LEU A 247 7.30 10.22 13.81
N LYS A 248 7.26 9.06 14.43
CA LYS A 248 6.22 8.06 14.17
C LYS A 248 5.14 8.20 15.24
N SER A 249 3.87 8.13 14.87
CA SER A 249 2.81 7.92 15.86
C SER A 249 3.09 6.60 16.58
N LEU A 250 2.97 6.61 17.91
CA LEU A 250 3.01 5.41 18.74
C LEU A 250 1.79 4.52 18.44
#